data_AF-A0A7C3M2V7-F1
#
_entry.id   AF-A0A7C3M2V7-F1
#
_cell.length_a   1.000
_cell.length_b   1.000
_cell.length_c   1.000
_cell.angle_alpha   90.00
_cell.angle_beta   90.00
_cell.angle_gamma   90.00
#
_symmetry.space_group_name_H-M   'P 1'
#
loop_
_entity.id
_entity.type
_entity.pdbx_description
1 polymer ?
#
loop_
_entity_poly.entity_id
_entity_poly.type
_entity_poly.pdbx_seq_one_letter_code
_entity_poly.pdbx_strand_id
1 'polypeptide(L)' 'MLDYFTHSFNPNDFTLVMTILVKNEADIIETTIKTHAKLGVDAFVVTDNNSSDGTREILSQLS' A
#
# COMPACT_ATOMS: atom_id res chain seq x y z
N MET A 1 0.09 -28.33 11.11
CA MET A 1 -0.50 -27.08 11.64
C MET A 1 0.51 -26.01 11.29
N LEU A 2 0.14 -25.01 10.49
CA LEU A 2 1.09 -23.98 10.04
C LEU A 2 1.54 -23.16 11.26
N ASP A 3 2.85 -22.90 11.37
CA ASP A 3 3.54 -22.25 12.49
C ASP A 3 3.22 -20.74 12.65
N TYR A 4 1.99 -20.31 12.35
CA TYR A 4 1.58 -18.90 12.40
C TYR A 4 1.72 -18.27 13.79
N PHE A 5 1.65 -19.05 14.86
CA PHE A 5 1.66 -18.55 16.23
C PHE A 5 3.07 -18.48 16.86
N THR A 6 4.06 -19.13 16.25
CA THR A 6 5.42 -19.24 16.79
C THR A 6 6.44 -18.44 15.99
N HIS A 7 6.04 -17.77 14.91
CA HIS A 7 6.92 -16.89 14.16
C HIS A 7 7.32 -15.68 15.02
N SER A 8 8.58 -15.66 15.45
CA SER A 8 9.13 -14.55 16.21
C SER A 8 9.34 -13.36 15.28
N PHE A 9 8.70 -12.24 15.59
CA PHE A 9 8.92 -10.99 14.87
C PHE A 9 10.32 -10.46 15.13
N ASN A 10 11.12 -10.27 14.07
CA ASN A 10 12.38 -9.56 14.13
C ASN A 10 12.20 -8.11 13.65
N PRO A 11 12.26 -7.10 14.53
CA PRO A 11 12.11 -5.70 14.14
C PRO A 11 13.21 -5.18 13.22
N ASN A 12 14.33 -5.91 13.08
CA ASN A 12 15.42 -5.55 12.17
C ASN A 12 15.36 -6.31 10.83
N ASP A 13 14.40 -7.23 10.66
CA ASP A 13 14.28 -8.09 9.49
C ASP A 13 12.79 -8.40 9.23
N PHE A 14 12.08 -7.40 8.73
CA PHE A 14 10.68 -7.53 8.32
C PHE A 14 10.37 -6.63 7.13
N THR A 15 9.27 -6.92 6.42
CA THR A 15 8.73 -6.08 5.35
C THR A 15 7.34 -5.61 5.75
N LEU A 16 7.13 -4.30 5.82
CA LEU A 16 5.84 -3.68 6.06
C LEU A 16 5.11 -3.46 4.74
N VAL A 17 4.05 -4.24 4.52
CA VAL A 17 3.20 -4.11 3.33
C VAL A 17 1.88 -3.41 3.70
N MET A 18 1.54 -2.33 3.02
CA MET A 18 0.28 -1.63 3.17
C MET A 18 -0.73 -2.07 2.10
N THR A 19 -1.93 -2.47 2.53
CA THR A 19 -3.04 -2.80 1.61
C THR A 19 -4.04 -1.64 1.56
N ILE A 20 -4.41 -1.19 0.36
CA ILE A 20 -5.34 -0.08 0.14
C ILE A 20 -6.45 -0.53 -0.80
N LEU A 21 -7.71 -0.33 -0.40
CA LEU A 21 -8.86 -0.36 -1.30
C LEU A 21 -9.24 1.09 -1.60
N VAL A 22 -9.20 1.50 -2.87
CA VAL A 22 -9.36 2.90 -3.27
C VAL A 22 -10.56 3.08 -4.22
N LYS A 23 -11.27 4.21 -4.09
CA LYS A 23 -12.35 4.61 -5.00
C LYS A 23 -12.34 6.13 -5.17
N ASN A 24 -12.06 6.61 -6.37
CA ASN A 24 -12.14 8.03 -6.71
C ASN A 24 -11.38 8.95 -5.73
N GLU A 25 -10.08 8.74 -5.60
CA GLU A 25 -9.19 9.49 -4.69
C GLU A 25 -8.05 10.18 -5.48
N ALA A 26 -8.33 10.63 -6.71
CA ALA A 26 -7.30 11.22 -7.58
C ALA A 26 -6.62 12.46 -6.97
N ASP A 27 -7.30 13.15 -6.06
CA ASP A 27 -6.79 14.31 -5.33
C ASP A 27 -5.78 13.96 -4.22
N ILE A 28 -5.83 12.74 -3.66
CA ILE A 28 -5.01 12.37 -2.48
C ILE A 28 -4.19 11.09 -2.63
N ILE A 29 -4.44 10.23 -3.63
CA ILE A 29 -3.82 8.90 -3.69
C ILE A 29 -2.30 8.97 -3.80
N GLU A 30 -1.76 9.91 -4.57
CA GLU A 30 -0.31 10.11 -4.69
C GLU A 30 0.31 10.55 -3.36
N THR A 31 -0.32 11.52 -2.68
CA THR A 31 0.13 12.00 -1.37
C THR A 31 0.09 10.88 -0.33
N THR A 32 -0.94 10.03 -0.38
CA THR A 32 -1.09 8.86 0.48
C THR A 32 0.08 7.90 0.30
N ILE A 33 0.38 7.47 -0.93
CA ILE A 33 1.49 6.56 -1.22
C ILE A 33 2.83 7.17 -0.79
N LYS A 34 3.12 8.41 -1.21
CA LYS A 34 4.40 9.07 -0.91
C LYS A 34 4.62 9.28 0.58
N THR A 35 3.57 9.60 1.33
CA THR A 35 3.68 9.81 2.78
C THR A 35 4.01 8.52 3.50
N HIS A 36 3.30 7.43 3.20
CA HIS A 36 3.51 6.16 3.89
C HIS A 36 4.83 5.49 3.49
N ALA A 37 5.29 5.66 2.24
CA ALA A 37 6.62 5.23 1.84
C ALA A 37 7.71 5.94 2.68
N LYS A 38 7.58 7.26 2.91
CA LYS A 38 8.50 8.02 3.77
C LYS A 38 8.44 7.62 5.25
N LEU A 39 7.32 7.08 5.70
CA LEU A 39 7.15 6.60 7.09
C LEU A 39 7.68 5.18 7.30
N GLY A 40 8.14 4.51 6.25
CA GLY A 40 8.74 3.17 6.34
C GLY A 40 7.86 2.02 5.86
N VAL A 41 6.84 2.28 5.04
CA VAL A 41 6.16 1.21 4.29
C VAL A 41 7.04 0.78 3.12
N ASP A 42 7.32 -0.51 3.04
CA ASP A 42 8.22 -1.09 2.03
C ASP A 42 7.50 -1.41 0.71
N ALA A 43 6.22 -1.79 0.79
CA ALA A 43 5.43 -2.15 -0.39
C ALA A 43 3.95 -1.84 -0.24
N PHE A 44 3.26 -1.70 -1.38
CA PHE A 44 1.84 -1.39 -1.45
C PHE A 44 1.10 -2.42 -2.30
N VAL A 45 -0.05 -2.88 -1.80
CA VAL A 45 -1.03 -3.62 -2.59
C VAL A 45 -2.27 -2.75 -2.70
N VAL A 46 -2.46 -2.14 -3.87
CA VAL A 46 -3.59 -1.23 -4.11
C VAL A 46 -4.63 -1.92 -5.00
N THR A 47 -5.85 -1.99 -4.50
CA THR A 47 -7.02 -2.48 -5.23
C THR A 47 -7.88 -1.29 -5.60
N ASP A 48 -8.02 -1.03 -6.90
CA ASP A 48 -8.95 -0.02 -7.40
C ASP A 48 -10.39 -0.58 -7.46
N ASN A 49 -11.35 0.17 -6.91
CA ASN A 49 -12.77 -0.18 -6.90
C ASN A 49 -13.52 0.51 -8.06
N ASN A 50 -13.06 0.29 -9.30
CA ASN A 50 -13.67 0.83 -10.51
C ASN A 50 -13.69 2.38 -10.54
N SER A 51 -12.58 3.04 -10.19
CA SER A 51 -12.51 4.51 -10.16
C SER A 51 -12.72 5.12 -11.55
N SER A 52 -13.27 6.33 -11.59
CA SER A 52 -13.65 7.05 -12.82
C SER A 52 -13.13 8.49 -12.89
N ASP A 53 -12.15 8.83 -12.05
CA ASP A 53 -11.71 10.21 -11.79
C ASP A 53 -10.21 10.46 -12.08
N GLY A 54 -9.48 9.47 -12.60
CA GLY A 54 -8.03 9.57 -12.79
C GLY A 54 -7.19 8.80 -11.76
N THR A 55 -7.80 8.22 -10.72
CA THR A 55 -7.08 7.50 -9.66
C THR A 55 -6.16 6.40 -10.22
N ARG A 56 -6.65 5.64 -11.20
CA ARG A 56 -5.92 4.51 -11.80
C ARG A 56 -4.69 4.98 -12.58
N GLU A 57 -4.83 6.08 -13.31
CA GLU A 57 -3.79 6.69 -14.11
C GLU A 57 -2.65 7.19 -13.21
N ILE A 58 -2.99 7.81 -12.08
CA ILE A 58 -2.01 8.26 -11.08
C ILE A 58 -1.28 7.05 -10.46
N LEU A 59 -2.01 6.00 -10.06
CA LEU A 59 -1.41 4.79 -9.51
C LEU A 59 -0.42 4.13 -10.50
N SER A 60 -0.76 4.09 -11.79
CA SER A 60 0.12 3.53 -12.83
C SER A 60 1.40 4.34 -13.06
N GLN A 61 1.45 5.61 -12.64
CA GLN A 61 2.65 6.45 -12.74
C GLN A 61 3.59 6.28 -11.52
N LEU A 62 3.10 5.67 -10.44
CA LEU A 62 3.83 5.47 -9.19
C LEU A 62 4.44 4.08 -9.03
N SER A 63 4.04 3.12 -9.88
CA SER A 63 4.59 1.76 -9.97
C SER A 63 5.90 1.72 -10.75
#